data_AF-A0A2W5TD84-F1
#
_entry.id   AF-A0A2W5TD84-F1
#
_cell.length_a   1.000
_cell.length_b   1.000
_cell.length_c   1.000
_cell.angle_alpha   90.00
_cell.angle_beta   90.00
_cell.angle_gamma   90.00
#
_symmetry.space_group_name_H-M   'P 1'
#
loop_
_entity.id
_entity.type
_entity.pdbx_description
1 polymer ?
#
loop_
_entity_poly.entity_id
_entity_poly.type
_entity_poly.pdbx_seq_one_letter_code
_entity_poly.pdbx_strand_id
1 'polypeptide(L)'
;MKRTDARQHVSFHRRKERTDRQPAPYLSVTPIGGAPMSKQDEAPLSRRDAVLRTAAGLGMAALLVKSSTARAQSTDDTAILKALIRAERNAIATYEAGAGVIDAAPNTDPLYGFRGIVKAIALHFRQQHVDHEAKLVKYLTTQSGVDDVGGGSAQIPSGFVANIKNVVDLATNAEKAAAIAYTDVQKSLTRSDNAELAAAIGSDETQHFVVLQLVARGFVVPPAAVAGMDASALASTAAKFAPRSFTVAIDGALGLDDPNFPYYDVTR
;
A
#
# COMPACT_ATOMS: atom_id res chain seq x y z
N MET A 1 -62.30 38.69 1.48
CA MET A 1 -62.80 37.35 1.81
C MET A 1 -61.62 36.53 2.33
N LYS A 2 -61.65 36.16 3.61
CA LYS A 2 -60.65 35.33 4.30
C LYS A 2 -60.73 33.89 3.79
N ARG A 3 -59.61 33.23 3.48
CA ARG A 3 -59.51 31.77 3.51
C ARG A 3 -58.21 31.30 4.17
N THR A 4 -58.46 30.61 5.26
CA THR A 4 -57.69 29.89 6.27
C THR A 4 -56.69 28.85 5.76
N ASP A 5 -55.54 28.84 6.43
CA ASP A 5 -54.58 27.73 6.56
C ASP A 5 -55.24 26.47 7.15
N ALA A 6 -54.79 25.30 6.68
CA ALA A 6 -55.02 24.01 7.32
C ALA A 6 -53.69 23.27 7.47
N ARG A 7 -53.13 23.29 8.69
CA ARG A 7 -52.01 22.45 9.14
C ARG A 7 -52.52 21.02 9.37
N GLN A 8 -51.89 20.03 8.73
CA GLN A 8 -52.09 18.62 9.06
C GLN A 8 -51.16 18.20 10.21
N HIS A 9 -51.75 17.75 11.30
CA HIS A 9 -51.09 17.09 12.43
C HIS A 9 -50.88 15.61 12.09
N VAL A 10 -49.63 15.13 12.12
CA VAL A 10 -49.31 13.69 12.00
C VAL A 10 -48.90 13.18 13.38
N SER A 11 -49.73 12.33 13.97
CA SER A 11 -49.46 11.63 15.22
C SER A 11 -48.65 10.36 14.95
N PHE A 12 -47.43 10.28 15.49
CA PHE A 12 -46.62 9.06 15.49
C PHE A 12 -46.90 8.22 16.74
N HIS A 13 -47.55 7.06 16.55
CA HIS A 13 -47.65 6.03 17.57
C HIS A 13 -46.38 5.16 17.62
N ARG A 14 -45.71 5.21 18.76
CA ARG A 14 -44.50 4.45 19.11
C ARG A 14 -44.88 3.03 19.53
N ARG A 15 -44.75 2.04 18.64
CA ARG A 15 -44.89 0.62 18.98
C ARG A 15 -43.57 0.11 19.58
N LYS A 16 -43.58 -0.24 20.87
CA LYS A 16 -42.52 -1.00 21.53
C LYS A 16 -42.76 -2.48 21.23
N GLU A 17 -41.89 -3.09 20.43
CA GLU A 17 -41.75 -4.56 20.41
C GLU A 17 -40.47 -4.92 21.15
N ARG A 18 -40.69 -5.58 22.28
CA ARG A 18 -39.70 -6.14 23.19
C ARG A 18 -39.64 -7.62 22.85
N THR A 19 -38.58 -8.06 22.20
CA THR A 19 -38.31 -9.49 21.98
C THR A 19 -37.18 -9.92 22.89
N ASP A 20 -37.57 -10.59 23.97
CA ASP A 20 -36.71 -11.32 24.88
C ASP A 20 -36.05 -12.48 24.11
N ARG A 21 -34.74 -12.37 23.83
CA ARG A 21 -33.92 -13.51 23.42
C ARG A 21 -33.16 -14.02 24.64
N GLN A 22 -33.58 -15.19 25.14
CA GLN A 22 -32.82 -16.03 26.06
C GLN A 22 -31.45 -16.40 25.45
N PRO A 23 -30.35 -16.31 26.22
CA PRO A 23 -29.08 -16.91 25.82
C PRO A 23 -29.11 -18.43 26.00
N ALA A 24 -28.63 -19.15 24.98
CA ALA A 24 -28.47 -20.61 25.00
C ALA A 24 -27.43 -21.04 26.06
N PRO A 25 -27.60 -22.23 26.68
CA PRO A 25 -26.68 -22.73 27.70
C PRO A 25 -25.33 -23.15 27.11
N TYR A 26 -24.26 -22.73 27.79
CA TYR A 26 -22.88 -23.20 27.60
C TYR A 26 -22.80 -24.71 27.81
N LEU A 27 -22.44 -25.46 26.76
CA LEU A 27 -22.02 -26.86 26.88
C LEU A 27 -20.56 -26.89 27.35
N SER A 28 -20.37 -27.29 28.61
CA SER A 28 -19.07 -27.62 29.19
C SER A 28 -18.55 -28.93 28.58
N VAL A 29 -17.46 -28.86 27.82
CA VAL A 29 -16.73 -30.06 27.36
C VAL A 29 -15.70 -30.44 28.41
N THR A 30 -15.90 -31.60 29.03
CA THR A 30 -14.92 -32.25 29.91
C THR A 30 -13.79 -32.82 29.04
N PRO A 31 -12.50 -32.61 29.38
CA PRO A 31 -11.41 -33.23 28.65
C PRO A 31 -11.24 -34.69 29.11
N ILE A 32 -11.32 -35.62 28.15
CA ILE A 32 -10.92 -37.02 28.31
C ILE A 32 -9.39 -37.08 28.25
N GLY A 33 -8.78 -37.73 29.23
CA GLY A 33 -7.34 -37.80 29.39
C GLY A 33 -6.62 -38.72 28.40
N GLY A 34 -5.35 -38.38 28.16
CA GLY A 34 -4.24 -39.34 28.27
C GLY A 34 -3.76 -40.05 27.00
N ALA A 35 -2.74 -39.48 26.35
CA ALA A 35 -1.54 -40.21 25.93
C ALA A 35 -0.33 -39.24 25.88
N PRO A 36 0.84 -39.61 26.44
CA PRO A 36 2.02 -38.75 26.43
C PRO A 36 2.66 -38.72 25.03
N MET A 37 2.51 -37.60 24.33
CA MET A 37 3.31 -37.33 23.14
C MET A 37 4.75 -37.04 23.54
N SER A 38 5.62 -37.97 23.13
CA SER A 38 7.03 -37.79 22.82
C SER A 38 7.43 -36.32 22.62
N LYS A 39 8.26 -35.78 23.52
CA LYS A 39 9.04 -34.56 23.29
C LYS A 39 10.02 -34.83 22.14
N GLN A 40 9.57 -34.58 20.92
CA GLN A 40 10.48 -34.26 19.83
C GLN A 40 10.76 -32.77 19.91
N ASP A 41 12.04 -32.43 19.91
CA ASP A 41 12.58 -31.10 20.00
C ASP A 41 12.04 -30.20 18.86
N GLU A 42 10.94 -29.51 19.14
CA GLU A 42 10.53 -28.31 18.40
C GLU A 42 11.56 -27.22 18.72
N ALA A 43 12.65 -27.20 17.94
CA ALA A 43 13.55 -26.06 17.90
C ALA A 43 12.70 -24.80 17.65
N PRO A 44 12.78 -23.76 18.50
CA PRO A 44 12.01 -22.55 18.28
C PRO A 44 12.44 -21.97 16.94
N LEU A 45 11.53 -22.00 15.97
CA LEU A 45 11.71 -21.40 14.64
C LEU A 45 12.19 -19.96 14.85
N SER A 46 13.45 -19.72 14.49
CA SER A 46 14.07 -18.42 14.60
C SER A 46 13.23 -17.43 13.79
N ARG A 47 12.93 -16.25 14.36
CA ARG A 47 12.23 -15.18 13.64
C ARG A 47 12.92 -14.83 12.31
N ARG A 48 14.20 -15.18 12.15
CA ARG A 48 14.98 -15.04 10.91
C ARG A 48 14.55 -16.02 9.81
N ASP A 49 14.15 -17.24 10.15
CA ASP A 49 13.76 -18.27 9.16
C ASP A 49 12.34 -18.05 8.63
N ALA A 50 11.46 -17.43 9.43
CA ALA A 50 10.13 -17.01 8.99
C ALA A 50 10.17 -15.80 8.04
N VAL A 51 11.14 -14.89 8.22
CA VAL A 51 11.34 -13.71 7.36
C VAL A 51 11.95 -14.07 6.00
N LEU A 52 12.80 -15.11 5.95
CA LEU A 52 13.39 -15.59 4.69
C LEU A 52 12.37 -16.30 3.77
N ARG A 53 11.26 -16.82 4.29
CA ARG A 53 10.24 -17.54 3.50
C ARG A 53 9.10 -16.66 2.98
N THR A 54 9.05 -15.38 3.35
CA THR A 54 8.05 -14.41 2.86
C THR A 54 8.58 -13.49 1.76
N ALA A 55 9.79 -13.73 1.25
CA ALA A 55 10.45 -12.95 0.20
C ALA A 55 10.31 -13.56 -1.22
N ALA A 56 9.35 -14.46 -1.43
CA ALA A 56 9.22 -15.22 -2.69
C ALA A 56 8.16 -14.70 -3.67
N GLY A 57 7.48 -13.57 -3.38
CA GLY A 57 6.29 -13.17 -4.14
C GLY A 57 6.43 -12.00 -5.10
N LEU A 58 7.38 -11.09 -4.89
CA LEU A 58 7.36 -9.78 -5.55
C LEU A 58 8.80 -9.28 -5.74
N GLY A 59 9.46 -9.66 -6.85
CA GLY A 59 10.60 -8.97 -7.49
C GLY A 59 11.84 -8.55 -6.69
N MET A 60 11.83 -8.63 -5.37
CA MET A 60 12.87 -8.33 -4.40
C MET A 60 13.54 -9.64 -4.00
N ALA A 61 13.74 -10.53 -4.98
CA ALA A 61 14.58 -11.69 -4.78
C ALA A 61 16.01 -11.18 -4.52
N ALA A 62 16.33 -11.06 -3.23
CA ALA A 62 17.65 -10.77 -2.68
C ALA A 62 18.26 -9.39 -3.00
N LEU A 63 17.72 -8.32 -2.38
CA LEU A 63 18.57 -7.25 -1.86
C LEU A 63 19.13 -7.64 -0.47
N LEU A 64 19.63 -8.88 -0.34
CA LEU A 64 20.49 -9.25 0.79
C LEU A 64 21.88 -8.73 0.48
N VAL A 65 22.15 -7.47 0.81
CA VAL A 65 23.51 -6.94 0.85
C VAL A 65 24.24 -7.71 1.95
N LYS A 66 24.98 -8.74 1.54
CA LYS A 66 25.89 -9.49 2.42
C LYS A 66 26.86 -8.46 3.00
N SER A 67 26.89 -8.33 4.32
CA SER A 67 27.85 -7.48 5.04
C SER A 67 29.25 -7.85 4.56
N SER A 68 29.81 -7.00 3.70
CA SER A 68 31.10 -7.20 3.06
C SER A 68 32.18 -6.79 4.04
N THR A 69 33.21 -7.60 4.19
CA THR A 69 34.50 -7.17 4.76
C THR A 69 34.93 -5.88 4.08
N ALA A 70 35.45 -4.92 4.86
CA ALA A 70 35.78 -3.56 4.44
C ALA A 70 36.56 -3.55 3.11
N ARG A 71 35.83 -3.40 2.00
CA ARG A 71 36.36 -2.97 0.71
C ARG A 71 36.37 -1.45 0.75
N ALA A 72 37.39 -0.84 0.15
CA ALA A 72 37.40 0.59 -0.11
C ALA A 72 36.01 0.97 -0.68
N GLN A 73 35.27 1.83 0.04
CA GLN A 73 33.94 2.24 -0.36
C GLN A 73 34.07 2.94 -1.71
N SER A 74 33.67 2.24 -2.77
CA SER A 74 33.46 2.85 -4.07
C SER A 74 32.42 3.95 -3.91
N THR A 75 32.69 5.16 -4.39
CA THR A 75 31.71 6.27 -4.43
C THR A 75 30.64 6.06 -5.51
N ASP A 76 30.47 4.82 -5.96
CA ASP A 76 29.65 4.41 -7.09
C ASP A 76 28.46 3.62 -6.56
N ASP A 77 27.29 4.26 -6.56
CA ASP A 77 26.02 3.67 -6.15
C ASP A 77 25.23 3.16 -7.37
N THR A 78 25.82 3.13 -8.58
CA THR A 78 25.10 2.81 -9.83
C THR A 78 24.43 1.45 -9.78
N ALA A 79 25.05 0.43 -9.18
CA ALA A 79 24.45 -0.88 -9.02
C ALA A 79 23.16 -0.84 -8.17
N ILE A 80 23.16 -0.04 -7.10
CA ILE A 80 21.99 0.15 -6.23
C ILE A 80 20.91 0.92 -6.99
N LEU A 81 21.26 2.03 -7.65
CA LEU A 81 20.32 2.83 -8.44
C LEU A 81 19.66 1.99 -9.55
N LYS A 82 20.43 1.17 -10.27
CA LYS A 82 19.89 0.26 -11.29
C LYS A 82 18.90 -0.75 -10.71
N ALA A 83 19.17 -1.26 -9.51
CA ALA A 83 18.25 -2.17 -8.83
C ALA A 83 16.94 -1.47 -8.42
N LEU A 84 17.02 -0.24 -7.91
CA LEU A 84 15.85 0.57 -7.55
C LEU A 84 15.01 0.94 -8.79
N ILE A 85 15.64 1.35 -9.90
CA ILE A 85 14.94 1.61 -11.17
C ILE A 85 14.18 0.38 -11.65
N ARG A 86 14.80 -0.81 -11.57
CA ARG A 86 14.12 -2.07 -11.92
C ARG A 86 12.91 -2.32 -11.01
N ALA A 87 13.03 -2.04 -9.72
CA ALA A 87 11.93 -2.17 -8.77
C ALA A 87 10.77 -1.23 -9.12
N GLU A 88 11.03 0.06 -9.39
CA GLU A 88 9.99 1.01 -9.79
C GLU A 88 9.29 0.60 -11.08
N ARG A 89 10.05 0.18 -12.10
CA ARG A 89 9.46 -0.30 -13.37
C ARG A 89 8.60 -1.54 -13.18
N ASN A 90 9.00 -2.44 -12.28
CA ASN A 90 8.19 -3.60 -11.91
C ASN A 90 6.92 -3.19 -11.16
N ALA A 91 7.00 -2.20 -10.26
CA ALA A 91 5.84 -1.65 -9.55
C ALA A 91 4.85 -1.04 -10.55
N ILE A 92 5.31 -0.17 -11.45
CA ILE A 92 4.49 0.42 -12.52
C ILE A 92 3.74 -0.66 -13.30
N ALA A 93 4.45 -1.66 -13.83
CA ALA A 93 3.83 -2.76 -14.58
C ALA A 93 2.83 -3.58 -13.75
N THR A 94 3.11 -3.76 -12.45
CA THR A 94 2.22 -4.48 -11.52
C THR A 94 0.93 -3.70 -11.26
N TYR A 95 1.02 -2.38 -11.07
CA TYR A 95 -0.15 -1.52 -10.94
C TYR A 95 -0.98 -1.46 -12.22
N GLU A 96 -0.35 -1.43 -13.40
CA GLU A 96 -1.05 -1.49 -14.69
C GLU A 96 -1.84 -2.80 -14.84
N ALA A 97 -1.20 -3.93 -14.54
CA ALA A 97 -1.87 -5.23 -14.55
C ALA A 97 -3.01 -5.31 -13.52
N GLY A 98 -2.78 -4.80 -12.30
CA GLY A 98 -3.77 -4.72 -11.24
C GLY A 98 -4.99 -3.87 -11.62
N ALA A 99 -4.78 -2.72 -12.27
CA ALA A 99 -5.86 -1.88 -12.79
C ALA A 99 -6.71 -2.63 -13.84
N GLY A 100 -6.07 -3.42 -14.71
CA GLY A 100 -6.77 -4.28 -15.66
C GLY A 100 -7.65 -5.34 -14.98
N VAL A 101 -7.17 -5.95 -13.89
CA VAL A 101 -7.98 -6.89 -13.08
C VAL A 101 -9.18 -6.19 -12.42
N ILE A 102 -9.00 -4.97 -11.92
CA ILE A 102 -10.09 -4.19 -11.30
C ILE A 102 -11.15 -3.82 -12.35
N ASP A 103 -10.74 -3.45 -13.57
CA ASP A 103 -11.67 -3.16 -14.66
C ASP A 103 -12.47 -4.39 -15.10
N ALA A 104 -11.82 -5.54 -15.15
CA ALA A 104 -12.42 -6.81 -15.55
C ALA A 104 -13.24 -7.50 -14.45
N ALA A 105 -13.26 -6.95 -13.22
CA ALA A 105 -13.96 -7.56 -12.09
C ALA A 105 -15.47 -7.71 -12.41
N PRO A 106 -16.06 -8.90 -12.18
CA PRO A 106 -17.48 -9.11 -12.41
C PRO A 106 -18.31 -8.38 -11.36
N ASN A 107 -19.58 -8.08 -11.66
CA ASN A 107 -20.51 -7.48 -10.69
C ASN A 107 -20.80 -8.35 -9.46
N THR A 108 -20.38 -9.61 -9.49
CA THR A 108 -20.42 -10.55 -8.36
C THR A 108 -19.19 -10.43 -7.44
N ASP A 109 -18.16 -9.66 -7.80
CA ASP A 109 -17.04 -9.34 -6.91
C ASP A 109 -17.58 -8.56 -5.70
N PRO A 110 -17.30 -8.97 -4.45
CA PRO A 110 -17.79 -8.29 -3.25
C PRO A 110 -17.42 -6.80 -3.16
N LEU A 111 -16.34 -6.39 -3.84
CA LEU A 111 -15.85 -5.01 -3.85
C LEU A 111 -16.20 -4.27 -5.14
N TYR A 112 -17.01 -4.85 -6.04
CA TYR A 112 -17.35 -4.25 -7.34
C TYR A 112 -17.88 -2.82 -7.22
N GLY A 113 -18.76 -2.57 -6.25
CA GLY A 113 -19.31 -1.22 -6.01
C GLY A 113 -18.26 -0.16 -5.70
N PHE A 114 -17.08 -0.57 -5.21
CA PHE A 114 -15.96 0.32 -4.85
C PHE A 114 -14.80 0.25 -5.85
N ARG A 115 -14.94 -0.48 -6.97
CA ARG A 115 -13.86 -0.65 -7.95
C ARG A 115 -13.29 0.68 -8.47
N GLY A 116 -14.14 1.71 -8.61
CA GLY A 116 -13.73 3.02 -9.13
C GLY A 116 -12.73 3.72 -8.22
N ILE A 117 -12.97 3.74 -6.91
CA ILE A 117 -12.04 4.36 -5.95
C ILE A 117 -10.77 3.52 -5.78
N VAL A 118 -10.90 2.19 -5.77
CA VAL A 118 -9.72 1.30 -5.69
C VAL A 118 -8.82 1.49 -6.90
N LYS A 119 -9.40 1.56 -8.11
CA LYS A 119 -8.66 1.87 -9.34
C LYS A 119 -8.07 3.27 -9.31
N ALA A 120 -8.78 4.28 -8.83
CA ALA A 120 -8.27 5.63 -8.75
C ALA A 120 -7.03 5.72 -7.84
N ILE A 121 -7.04 5.05 -6.69
CA ILE A 121 -5.87 4.93 -5.78
C ILE A 121 -4.72 4.20 -6.49
N ALA A 122 -5.01 3.05 -7.12
CA ALA A 122 -3.98 2.29 -7.85
C ALA A 122 -3.32 3.11 -8.97
N LEU A 123 -4.10 3.88 -9.74
CA LEU A 123 -3.56 4.73 -10.79
C LEU A 123 -2.77 5.93 -10.24
N HIS A 124 -3.15 6.46 -9.08
CA HIS A 124 -2.41 7.50 -8.38
C HIS A 124 -1.05 6.99 -7.92
N PHE A 125 -0.98 5.83 -7.25
CA PHE A 125 0.29 5.25 -6.79
C PHE A 125 1.17 4.82 -7.96
N ARG A 126 0.60 4.24 -9.01
CA ARG A 126 1.31 4.00 -10.28
C ARG A 126 2.00 5.25 -10.80
N GLN A 127 1.33 6.40 -10.78
CA GLN A 127 1.93 7.65 -11.23
C GLN A 127 3.06 8.10 -10.30
N GLN A 128 2.96 7.88 -9.00
CA GLN A 128 4.05 8.16 -8.07
C GLN A 128 5.28 7.29 -8.35
N HIS A 129 5.11 5.99 -8.66
CA HIS A 129 6.23 5.14 -9.10
C HIS A 129 6.86 5.62 -10.42
N VAL A 130 6.07 6.14 -11.37
CA VAL A 130 6.62 6.79 -12.59
C VAL A 130 7.49 7.99 -12.21
N ASP A 131 7.04 8.81 -11.26
CA ASP A 131 7.79 9.97 -10.81
C ASP A 131 9.07 9.56 -10.03
N HIS A 132 9.02 8.47 -9.24
CA HIS A 132 10.16 7.89 -8.56
C HIS A 132 11.20 7.35 -9.54
N GLU A 133 10.76 6.57 -10.53
CA GLU A 133 11.59 6.01 -11.60
C GLU A 133 12.34 7.12 -12.35
N ALA A 134 11.63 8.18 -12.75
CA ALA A 134 12.23 9.30 -13.46
C ALA A 134 13.33 10.00 -12.63
N LYS A 135 13.13 10.15 -11.31
CA LYS A 135 14.14 10.70 -10.40
C LYS A 135 15.36 9.79 -10.28
N LEU A 136 15.15 8.49 -10.10
CA LEU A 136 16.26 7.53 -10.02
C LEU A 136 17.06 7.47 -11.33
N VAL A 137 16.38 7.46 -12.48
CA VAL A 137 17.02 7.49 -13.81
C VAL A 137 17.88 8.75 -13.96
N LYS A 138 17.39 9.93 -13.52
CA LYS A 138 18.17 11.16 -13.52
C LYS A 138 19.46 11.04 -12.69
N TYR A 139 19.39 10.44 -11.50
CA TYR A 139 20.56 10.25 -10.64
C TYR A 139 21.53 9.22 -11.21
N LEU A 140 21.01 8.11 -11.77
CA LEU A 140 21.82 7.10 -12.47
C LEU A 140 22.55 7.74 -13.65
N THR A 141 21.84 8.40 -14.56
CA THR A 141 22.43 9.02 -15.76
C THR A 141 23.44 10.10 -15.43
N THR A 142 23.29 10.80 -14.31
CA THR A 142 24.32 11.74 -13.80
C THR A 142 25.62 11.02 -13.40
N GLN A 143 25.54 9.77 -12.92
CA GLN A 143 26.69 8.98 -12.45
C GLN A 143 27.30 8.09 -13.55
N SER A 144 26.48 7.46 -14.39
CA SER A 144 26.90 6.48 -15.39
C SER A 144 26.81 6.99 -16.84
N GLY A 145 26.18 8.14 -17.08
CA GLY A 145 25.92 8.67 -18.42
C GLY A 145 24.79 7.98 -19.19
N VAL A 146 24.24 6.86 -18.70
CA VAL A 146 23.23 6.06 -19.41
C VAL A 146 22.34 5.28 -18.45
N ASP A 147 21.07 5.12 -18.83
CA ASP A 147 20.16 4.12 -18.26
C ASP A 147 20.11 2.88 -19.17
N ASP A 148 20.64 1.77 -18.66
CA ASP A 148 20.71 0.46 -19.32
C ASP A 148 19.88 -0.61 -18.58
N VAL A 149 18.98 -0.20 -17.69
CA VAL A 149 18.23 -1.13 -16.81
C VAL A 149 17.16 -1.93 -17.58
N GLY A 150 16.65 -1.38 -18.69
CA GLY A 150 15.57 -1.96 -19.49
C GLY A 150 14.20 -1.86 -18.81
N GLY A 151 13.15 -2.36 -19.48
CA GLY A 151 11.78 -2.31 -18.97
C GLY A 151 11.53 -3.19 -17.73
N GLY A 152 10.44 -2.91 -17.03
CA GLY A 152 9.94 -3.74 -15.93
C GLY A 152 8.98 -4.82 -16.39
N SER A 153 8.61 -5.70 -15.46
CA SER A 153 7.57 -6.71 -15.65
C SER A 153 6.67 -6.78 -14.43
N ALA A 154 5.37 -7.04 -14.67
CA ALA A 154 4.40 -7.20 -13.59
C ALA A 154 4.80 -8.38 -12.70
N GLN A 155 4.83 -8.15 -11.39
CA GLN A 155 5.21 -9.13 -10.38
C GLN A 155 3.94 -9.76 -9.81
N ILE A 156 3.38 -10.73 -10.54
CA ILE A 156 2.16 -11.44 -10.14
C ILE A 156 2.53 -12.85 -9.66
N PRO A 157 2.22 -13.23 -8.41
CA PRO A 157 2.51 -14.56 -7.89
C PRO A 157 1.84 -15.67 -8.70
N SER A 158 2.49 -16.83 -8.79
CA SER A 158 1.87 -18.02 -9.37
C SER A 158 0.60 -18.40 -8.60
N GLY A 159 -0.46 -18.76 -9.31
CA GLY A 159 -1.75 -19.09 -8.73
C GLY A 159 -2.57 -17.88 -8.25
N PHE A 160 -2.17 -16.66 -8.61
CA PHE A 160 -2.94 -15.45 -8.30
C PHE A 160 -4.38 -15.56 -8.83
N VAL A 161 -5.36 -15.45 -7.94
CA VAL A 161 -6.78 -15.42 -8.30
C VAL A 161 -7.18 -13.97 -8.54
N ALA A 162 -7.55 -13.64 -9.78
CA ALA A 162 -7.93 -12.29 -10.18
C ALA A 162 -9.27 -11.86 -9.54
N ASN A 163 -9.19 -10.93 -8.58
CA ASN A 163 -10.32 -10.18 -8.01
C ASN A 163 -9.79 -8.91 -7.34
N ILE A 164 -10.68 -7.97 -7.02
CA ILE A 164 -10.28 -6.65 -6.49
C ILE A 164 -9.52 -6.79 -5.17
N LYS A 165 -9.99 -7.66 -4.27
CA LYS A 165 -9.35 -7.84 -2.95
C LYS A 165 -7.91 -8.35 -3.09
N ASN A 166 -7.69 -9.34 -3.93
CA ASN A 166 -6.37 -9.93 -4.12
C ASN A 166 -5.40 -8.94 -4.79
N VAL A 167 -5.89 -8.05 -5.67
CA VAL A 167 -5.07 -6.94 -6.20
C VAL A 167 -4.63 -5.99 -5.09
N VAL A 168 -5.56 -5.60 -4.19
CA VAL A 168 -5.22 -4.75 -3.04
C VAL A 168 -4.23 -5.43 -2.11
N ASP A 169 -4.42 -6.72 -1.80
CA ASP A 169 -3.49 -7.49 -0.96
C ASP A 169 -2.10 -7.61 -1.62
N LEU A 170 -2.05 -7.82 -2.94
CA LEU A 170 -0.81 -7.86 -3.71
C LEU A 170 -0.07 -6.53 -3.63
N ALA A 171 -0.75 -5.42 -3.94
CA ALA A 171 -0.17 -4.08 -3.87
C ALA A 171 0.30 -3.75 -2.44
N THR A 172 -0.51 -4.06 -1.41
CA THR A 172 -0.14 -3.86 0.00
C THR A 172 1.18 -4.54 0.34
N ASN A 173 1.36 -5.80 -0.09
CA ASN A 173 2.60 -6.53 0.16
C ASN A 173 3.78 -5.98 -0.64
N ALA A 174 3.55 -5.48 -1.86
CA ALA A 174 4.57 -4.84 -2.68
C ALA A 174 5.09 -3.57 -2.04
N GLU A 175 4.21 -2.68 -1.59
CA GLU A 175 4.62 -1.43 -0.94
C GLU A 175 5.34 -1.65 0.38
N LYS A 176 4.91 -2.65 1.15
CA LYS A 176 5.63 -3.05 2.36
C LYS A 176 7.06 -3.49 2.04
N ALA A 177 7.22 -4.31 1.00
CA ALA A 177 8.52 -4.79 0.59
C ALA A 177 9.41 -3.66 0.04
N ALA A 178 8.82 -2.75 -0.75
CA ALA A 178 9.50 -1.56 -1.25
C ALA A 178 9.98 -0.65 -0.12
N ALA A 179 9.12 -0.30 0.84
CA ALA A 179 9.47 0.52 2.01
C ALA A 179 10.64 -0.07 2.82
N ILE A 180 10.63 -1.39 3.05
CA ILE A 180 11.74 -2.09 3.74
C ILE A 180 13.01 -2.02 2.89
N ALA A 181 12.93 -2.31 1.59
CA ALA A 181 14.09 -2.31 0.71
C ALA A 181 14.73 -0.92 0.61
N TYR A 182 13.93 0.14 0.46
CA TYR A 182 14.42 1.53 0.45
C TYR A 182 15.15 1.89 1.76
N THR A 183 14.59 1.48 2.90
CA THR A 183 15.23 1.66 4.21
C THR A 183 16.57 0.91 4.31
N ASP A 184 16.67 -0.28 3.71
CA ASP A 184 17.89 -1.09 3.75
C ASP A 184 18.97 -0.61 2.78
N VAL A 185 18.61 -0.20 1.56
CA VAL A 185 19.57 0.37 0.60
C VAL A 185 20.12 1.72 1.09
N GLN A 186 19.33 2.52 1.81
CA GLN A 186 19.78 3.80 2.36
C GLN A 186 21.04 3.63 3.21
N LYS A 187 21.18 2.50 3.93
CA LYS A 187 22.34 2.19 4.77
C LYS A 187 23.60 1.83 3.96
N SER A 188 23.44 1.52 2.68
CA SER A 188 24.50 1.04 1.79
C SER A 188 24.94 2.08 0.75
N LEU A 189 24.15 3.14 0.57
CA LEU A 189 24.46 4.23 -0.35
C LEU A 189 25.63 5.07 0.18
N THR A 190 26.55 5.40 -0.71
CA THR A 190 27.78 6.14 -0.38
C THR A 190 27.63 7.63 -0.64
N ARG A 191 26.76 8.03 -1.58
CA ARG A 191 26.48 9.44 -1.85
C ARG A 191 25.26 9.91 -1.07
N SER A 192 25.38 11.07 -0.43
CA SER A 192 24.31 11.65 0.39
C SER A 192 23.06 11.96 -0.43
N ASP A 193 23.23 12.46 -1.65
CA ASP A 193 22.14 12.81 -2.56
C ASP A 193 21.31 11.56 -2.97
N ASN A 194 21.96 10.43 -3.24
CA ASN A 194 21.29 9.15 -3.45
C ASN A 194 20.58 8.67 -2.18
N ALA A 195 21.23 8.78 -1.01
CA ALA A 195 20.65 8.34 0.26
C ALA A 195 19.41 9.16 0.65
N GLU A 196 19.44 10.47 0.41
CA GLU A 196 18.29 11.37 0.57
C GLU A 196 17.15 11.00 -0.38
N LEU A 197 17.46 10.75 -1.66
CA LEU A 197 16.46 10.29 -2.64
C LEU A 197 15.82 8.96 -2.22
N ALA A 198 16.62 7.98 -1.81
CA ALA A 198 16.13 6.69 -1.34
C ALA A 198 15.26 6.81 -0.08
N ALA A 199 15.63 7.69 0.85
CA ALA A 199 14.83 7.97 2.05
C ALA A 199 13.49 8.63 1.70
N ALA A 200 13.52 9.59 0.77
CA ALA A 200 12.33 10.28 0.29
C ALA A 200 11.35 9.30 -0.37
N ILE A 201 11.81 8.45 -1.29
CA ILE A 201 10.98 7.44 -1.95
C ILE A 201 10.49 6.41 -0.94
N GLY A 202 11.36 5.86 -0.08
CA GLY A 202 10.94 4.89 0.94
C GLY A 202 9.87 5.42 1.92
N SER A 203 9.83 6.73 2.13
CA SER A 203 8.76 7.39 2.90
C SER A 203 7.43 7.43 2.14
N ASP A 204 7.45 7.61 0.81
CA ASP A 204 6.26 7.49 -0.04
C ASP A 204 5.75 6.05 -0.06
N GLU A 205 6.62 5.06 -0.22
CA GLU A 205 6.21 3.64 -0.23
C GLU A 205 5.58 3.23 1.11
N THR A 206 6.08 3.80 2.21
CA THR A 206 5.49 3.59 3.54
C THR A 206 4.08 4.15 3.61
N GLN A 207 3.82 5.32 3.02
CA GLN A 207 2.48 5.90 2.95
C GLN A 207 1.56 5.05 2.08
N HIS A 208 2.03 4.60 0.91
CA HIS A 208 1.26 3.70 0.04
C HIS A 208 0.88 2.42 0.77
N PHE A 209 1.85 1.80 1.46
CA PHE A 209 1.61 0.62 2.29
C PHE A 209 0.54 0.87 3.35
N VAL A 210 0.62 1.98 4.09
CA VAL A 210 -0.36 2.30 5.15
C VAL A 210 -1.76 2.45 4.57
N VAL A 211 -1.91 3.19 3.47
CA VAL A 211 -3.20 3.38 2.79
C VAL A 211 -3.76 2.04 2.33
N LEU A 212 -2.98 1.25 1.59
CA LEU A 212 -3.43 -0.03 1.07
C LEU A 212 -3.72 -1.02 2.20
N GLN A 213 -2.94 -1.00 3.27
CA GLN A 213 -3.18 -1.84 4.43
C GLN A 213 -4.52 -1.49 5.11
N LEU A 214 -4.86 -0.21 5.19
CA LEU A 214 -6.15 0.24 5.72
C LEU A 214 -7.32 -0.17 4.81
N VAL A 215 -7.15 -0.07 3.49
CA VAL A 215 -8.13 -0.53 2.49
C VAL A 215 -8.31 -2.05 2.58
N ALA A 216 -7.21 -2.82 2.61
CA ALA A 216 -7.20 -4.28 2.67
C ALA A 216 -7.91 -4.84 3.92
N ARG A 217 -7.88 -4.08 5.02
CA ARG A 217 -8.51 -4.44 6.30
C ARG A 217 -9.93 -3.90 6.44
N GLY A 218 -10.41 -3.10 5.49
CA GLY A 218 -11.72 -2.46 5.56
C GLY A 218 -11.82 -1.38 6.64
N PHE A 219 -10.70 -0.87 7.17
CA PHE A 219 -10.71 0.21 8.17
C PHE A 219 -11.02 1.57 7.55
N VAL A 220 -10.71 1.73 6.26
CA VAL A 220 -11.17 2.86 5.45
C VAL A 220 -12.25 2.32 4.54
N VAL A 221 -13.51 2.61 4.87
CA VAL A 221 -14.62 2.37 3.96
C VAL A 221 -14.73 3.62 3.10
N PRO A 222 -14.56 3.52 1.77
CA PRO A 222 -14.80 4.65 0.90
C PRO A 222 -16.23 5.18 1.15
N PRO A 223 -16.43 6.51 1.25
CA PRO A 223 -17.75 7.06 1.52
C PRO A 223 -18.79 6.46 0.57
N ALA A 224 -20.00 6.16 1.04
CA ALA A 224 -21.05 5.60 0.18
C ALA A 224 -21.29 6.44 -1.11
N ALA A 225 -21.00 7.74 -1.04
CA ALA A 225 -21.04 8.67 -2.17
C ALA A 225 -20.10 8.31 -3.34
N VAL A 226 -19.03 7.52 -3.11
CA VAL A 226 -18.11 7.10 -4.18
C VAL A 226 -18.52 5.78 -4.86
N ALA A 227 -19.54 5.10 -4.33
CA ALA A 227 -19.97 3.81 -4.85
C ALA A 227 -20.51 3.97 -6.28
N GLY A 228 -20.05 3.11 -7.20
CA GLY A 228 -20.44 3.13 -8.61
C GLY A 228 -19.87 4.28 -9.44
N MET A 229 -19.10 5.19 -8.85
CA MET A 229 -18.41 6.24 -9.60
C MET A 229 -17.20 5.68 -10.36
N ASP A 230 -16.91 6.22 -11.54
CA ASP A 230 -15.71 5.87 -12.30
C ASP A 230 -14.44 6.45 -11.69
N ALA A 231 -13.30 5.79 -11.95
CA ALA A 231 -12.01 6.17 -11.39
C ALA A 231 -11.58 7.61 -11.74
N SER A 232 -11.91 8.08 -12.96
CA SER A 232 -11.57 9.44 -13.41
C SER A 232 -12.27 10.52 -12.56
N ALA A 233 -13.53 10.30 -12.18
CA ALA A 233 -14.28 11.21 -11.32
C ALA A 233 -13.75 11.21 -9.86
N LEU A 234 -12.97 10.20 -9.50
CA LEU A 234 -12.43 10.01 -8.17
C LEU A 234 -10.94 10.35 -8.06
N ALA A 235 -10.29 10.80 -9.13
CA ALA A 235 -8.86 11.10 -9.15
C ALA A 235 -8.46 12.13 -8.08
N SER A 236 -9.23 13.21 -7.91
CA SER A 236 -8.97 14.22 -6.87
C SER A 236 -9.18 13.70 -5.44
N THR A 237 -10.04 12.69 -5.27
CA THR A 237 -10.24 12.01 -3.99
C THR A 237 -9.07 11.05 -3.72
N ALA A 238 -8.63 10.29 -4.72
CA ALA A 238 -7.49 9.38 -4.62
C ALA A 238 -6.20 10.13 -4.24
N ALA A 239 -5.98 11.32 -4.81
CA ALA A 239 -4.83 12.17 -4.53
C ALA A 239 -4.71 12.61 -3.05
N LYS A 240 -5.75 12.41 -2.23
CA LYS A 240 -5.72 12.73 -0.79
C LYS A 240 -5.18 11.59 0.07
N PHE A 241 -5.11 10.36 -0.42
CA PHE A 241 -4.73 9.20 0.39
C PHE A 241 -3.21 9.06 0.57
N ALA A 242 -2.42 9.45 -0.42
CA ALA A 242 -1.01 9.75 -0.25
C ALA A 242 -0.75 11.02 -1.06
N PRO A 243 -0.75 12.19 -0.42
CA PRO A 243 -0.54 13.43 -1.14
C PRO A 243 0.80 13.48 -1.88
N ARG A 244 0.99 14.52 -2.71
CA ARG A 244 2.30 14.75 -3.33
C ARG A 244 3.39 14.62 -2.26
N SER A 245 4.39 13.81 -2.58
CA SER A 245 5.47 13.38 -1.69
C SER A 245 5.84 14.47 -0.68
N PHE A 246 5.61 14.21 0.61
CA PHE A 246 5.96 15.09 1.73
C PHE A 246 7.46 15.48 1.76
N THR A 247 8.28 14.77 0.99
CA THR A 247 9.73 14.83 0.99
C THR A 247 10.33 15.51 -0.24
N VAL A 248 9.53 16.18 -1.09
CA VAL A 248 10.10 17.09 -2.10
C VAL A 248 10.49 18.40 -1.43
N ALA A 249 11.75 18.43 -1.04
CA ALA A 249 12.54 19.65 -0.91
C ALA A 249 13.98 19.37 -1.39
N ILE A 250 14.17 18.70 -2.53
CA ILE A 250 15.52 18.58 -3.13
C ILE A 250 15.99 19.97 -3.65
N ASP A 251 15.06 20.91 -3.76
CA ASP A 251 15.20 22.31 -4.11
C ASP A 251 14.99 23.28 -2.92
N GLY A 252 14.91 22.76 -1.69
CA GLY A 252 14.89 23.58 -0.46
C GLY A 252 13.55 24.25 -0.12
N ALA A 253 12.47 23.98 -0.85
CA ALA A 253 11.12 24.40 -0.46
C ALA A 253 10.51 23.37 0.50
N LEU A 254 10.12 23.80 1.71
CA LEU A 254 9.52 22.92 2.71
C LEU A 254 8.23 22.31 2.16
N GLY A 255 8.20 20.98 1.95
CA GLY A 255 6.98 20.22 1.62
C GLY A 255 5.90 20.29 2.70
N LEU A 256 6.17 20.94 3.84
CA LEU A 256 5.21 21.23 4.91
C LEU A 256 4.38 22.51 4.64
N ASP A 257 4.78 23.35 3.69
CA ASP A 257 4.14 24.65 3.41
C ASP A 257 3.13 24.59 2.25
N ASP A 258 2.54 23.43 1.94
CA ASP A 258 1.41 23.40 0.99
C ASP A 258 0.14 23.89 1.71
N PRO A 259 -0.36 25.11 1.38
CA PRO A 259 -1.50 25.73 2.06
C PRO A 259 -2.81 24.98 1.82
N ASN A 260 -2.81 23.97 0.94
CA ASN A 260 -3.99 23.18 0.60
C ASN A 260 -4.09 21.89 1.42
N PHE A 261 -3.11 21.57 2.27
CA PHE A 261 -3.25 20.44 3.19
C PHE A 261 -3.94 20.85 4.49
N PRO A 262 -4.99 20.12 4.91
CA PRO A 262 -5.67 20.34 6.18
C PRO A 262 -4.87 19.73 7.33
N TYR A 263 -3.59 20.11 7.49
CA TYR A 263 -2.87 19.76 8.72
C TYR A 263 -3.35 20.65 9.87
N TYR A 264 -3.37 20.06 11.06
CA TYR A 264 -3.57 20.81 12.28
C TYR A 264 -2.40 21.80 12.42
N ASP A 265 -2.68 23.09 12.40
CA ASP A 265 -1.69 24.13 12.67
C ASP A 265 -1.27 24.03 14.14
N VAL A 266 -0.16 23.35 14.41
CA VAL A 266 0.39 23.17 15.77
C VAL A 266 1.02 24.45 16.33
N THR A 267 0.99 25.56 15.57
CA THR A 267 1.47 26.88 16.02
C THR A 267 0.35 27.79 16.51
N ARG A 268 -0.90 27.33 16.52
CA ARG A 268 -2.07 28.03 17.08
C ARG A 268 -2.56 27.42 18.39
#